data_AF-A0A1H6F2A8-F1
#
_entry.id   AF-A0A1H6F2A8-F1
#
_cell.length_a   1.000
_cell.length_b   1.000
_cell.length_c   1.000
_cell.angle_alpha   90.00
_cell.angle_beta   90.00
_cell.angle_gamma   90.00
#
_symmetry.space_group_name_H-M   'P 1'
#
loop_
_entity.id
_entity.type
_entity.pdbx_description
1 polymer ?
#
loop_
_entity_poly.entity_id
_entity_poly.type
_entity_poly.pdbx_seq_one_letter_code
_entity_poly.pdbx_strand_id
1 'polypeptide(L)'
;MTDLPYPSSAPTAFDHAIGEAYNEAESRRIIGMVAATVAQLADWPKEKAFSVPYPPLAQYVLDRIALIGVLRHPGGYHLTPYRDRLSCPRTLADLMALCWSSPIDAWPFLNLPDDEDLTGLLVELDPIRPSELCLRLSLEFTHPDAADRSLERLALLDARALYEEAGHPGGFPKLREWLIAHPVLSSQEIAFLKLERIGGFQVTDELIDILYLRVHERYFSSADEIAVCGHCGLVLVPINGGSGERWQCETTKCRGRRNVLIGDVRHVAENLHHAARPIREFVIAGPRLRASEGSNRQASSPLRDVEC
;
A
#
# COMPACT_ATOMS: atom_id res chain seq x y z
N MET A 1 -48.83 30.44 8.47
CA MET A 1 -47.60 29.80 7.94
C MET A 1 -46.57 29.91 9.03
N THR A 2 -46.44 28.85 9.82
CA THR A 2 -45.55 28.78 10.97
C THR A 2 -44.46 27.81 10.58
N ASP A 3 -43.24 28.33 10.41
CA ASP A 3 -42.05 27.53 10.18
C ASP A 3 -41.83 26.61 11.39
N LEU A 4 -41.92 25.30 11.16
CA LEU A 4 -41.49 24.30 12.13
C LEU A 4 -39.96 24.19 12.02
N PRO A 5 -39.22 24.31 13.13
CA PRO A 5 -37.78 24.13 13.12
C PRO A 5 -37.48 22.67 12.78
N TYR A 6 -36.56 22.46 11.83
CA TYR A 6 -35.96 21.15 11.57
C TYR A 6 -35.47 20.57 12.91
N PRO A 7 -35.92 19.37 13.33
CA PRO A 7 -35.37 18.76 14.52
C PRO A 7 -33.90 18.42 14.23
N SER A 8 -33.00 19.07 14.96
CA SER A 8 -31.64 18.56 15.17
C SER A 8 -31.79 17.18 15.80
N SER A 9 -31.67 16.13 14.98
CA SER A 9 -31.84 14.76 15.43
C SER A 9 -30.57 14.34 16.16
N ALA A 10 -30.64 14.33 17.49
CA ALA A 10 -29.69 13.59 18.30
C ALA A 10 -29.66 12.12 17.83
N PRO A 11 -28.48 11.47 17.82
CA PRO A 11 -28.35 10.09 17.39
C PRO A 11 -29.28 9.16 18.19
N THR A 12 -29.94 8.26 17.48
CA THR A 12 -30.87 7.28 18.03
C THR A 12 -30.13 6.10 18.65
N ALA A 13 -30.81 5.29 19.47
CA ALA A 13 -30.26 4.03 19.99
C ALA A 13 -29.89 3.04 18.86
N PHE A 14 -30.50 3.19 17.69
CA PHE A 14 -30.17 2.45 16.48
C PHE A 14 -28.84 2.93 15.90
N ASP A 15 -28.60 4.26 15.85
CA ASP A 15 -27.32 4.86 15.48
C ASP A 15 -26.18 4.43 16.43
N HIS A 16 -26.47 4.24 17.72
CA HIS A 16 -25.49 3.68 18.65
C HIS A 16 -25.18 2.18 18.43
N ALA A 17 -26.13 1.40 17.89
CA ALA A 17 -25.97 -0.03 17.63
C ALA A 17 -25.29 -0.33 16.28
N ILE A 18 -25.40 0.59 15.32
CA ILE A 18 -24.85 0.45 13.95
C ILE A 18 -23.59 1.30 13.72
N GLY A 19 -23.03 1.97 14.73
CA GLY A 19 -21.92 2.92 14.56
C GLY A 19 -22.38 4.30 14.07
N GLU A 20 -21.46 5.28 14.07
CA GLU A 20 -21.75 6.70 13.74
C GLU A 20 -22.72 6.89 12.57
N ALA A 21 -23.56 7.92 12.66
CA ALA A 21 -24.53 8.25 11.62
C ALA A 21 -23.83 8.26 10.26
N TYR A 22 -24.38 7.52 9.29
CA TYR A 22 -23.78 7.38 7.97
C TYR A 22 -23.66 8.76 7.30
N ASN A 23 -22.44 9.27 7.28
CA ASN A 23 -22.07 10.60 6.84
C ASN A 23 -20.77 10.51 6.02
N GLU A 24 -20.23 11.67 5.63
CA GLU A 24 -18.97 11.75 4.88
C GLU A 24 -17.79 11.18 5.66
N ALA A 25 -17.74 11.38 6.98
CA ALA A 25 -16.67 10.87 7.83
C ALA A 25 -16.65 9.34 7.88
N GLU A 26 -17.81 8.69 8.00
CA GLU A 26 -17.89 7.23 7.97
C GLU A 26 -17.57 6.67 6.58
N SER A 27 -17.99 7.36 5.51
CA SER A 27 -17.61 6.98 4.14
C SER A 27 -16.08 7.02 3.97
N ARG A 28 -15.42 8.07 4.46
CA ARG A 28 -13.97 8.19 4.46
C ARG A 28 -13.29 7.08 5.28
N ARG A 29 -13.83 6.77 6.47
CA ARG A 29 -13.35 5.66 7.30
C ARG A 29 -13.41 4.34 6.54
N ILE A 30 -14.52 4.06 5.86
CA ILE A 30 -14.70 2.82 5.08
C ILE A 30 -13.72 2.74 3.93
N ILE A 31 -13.54 3.82 3.17
CA ILE A 31 -12.54 3.89 2.11
C ILE A 31 -11.15 3.57 2.66
N GLY A 32 -10.79 4.18 3.79
CA GLY A 32 -9.54 3.92 4.49
C GLY A 32 -9.36 2.44 4.87
N MET A 33 -10.41 1.82 5.42
CA MET A 33 -10.39 0.39 5.77
C MET A 33 -10.30 -0.52 4.54
N VAL A 34 -10.98 -0.18 3.45
CA VAL A 34 -10.88 -0.92 2.18
C VAL A 34 -9.46 -0.81 1.63
N ALA A 35 -8.88 0.39 1.63
CA ALA A 35 -7.51 0.62 1.18
C ALA A 35 -6.48 -0.16 2.02
N ALA A 36 -6.64 -0.16 3.35
CA ALA A 36 -5.81 -0.95 4.26
C ALA A 36 -5.99 -2.46 4.03
N THR A 37 -7.21 -2.91 3.75
CA THR A 37 -7.49 -4.30 3.37
C THR A 37 -6.77 -4.67 2.07
N VAL A 38 -6.89 -3.86 1.01
CA VAL A 38 -6.21 -4.09 -0.28
C VAL A 38 -4.70 -4.14 -0.10
N ALA A 39 -4.14 -3.23 0.70
CA ALA A 39 -2.70 -3.21 1.00
C ALA A 39 -2.26 -4.49 1.73
N GLN A 40 -3.01 -4.94 2.73
CA GLN A 40 -2.72 -6.19 3.46
C GLN A 40 -2.83 -7.42 2.56
N LEU A 41 -3.83 -7.47 1.68
CA LEU A 41 -4.05 -8.60 0.79
C LEU A 41 -2.99 -8.74 -0.30
N ALA A 42 -2.39 -7.62 -0.74
CA ALA A 42 -1.36 -7.63 -1.76
C ALA A 42 -0.10 -8.41 -1.36
N ASP A 43 0.15 -8.52 -0.06
CA ASP A 43 1.29 -9.20 0.54
C ASP A 43 0.83 -10.43 1.39
N TRP A 44 -0.40 -10.92 1.14
CA TRP A 44 -0.96 -12.07 1.86
C TRP A 44 -0.19 -13.37 1.55
N PRO A 45 0.28 -14.12 2.57
CA PRO A 45 1.03 -15.36 2.33
C PRO A 45 0.18 -16.42 1.64
N LYS A 46 0.75 -17.10 0.63
CA LYS A 46 0.09 -18.18 -0.11
C LYS A 46 -0.28 -19.37 0.77
N GLU A 47 0.49 -19.62 1.83
CA GLU A 47 0.26 -20.73 2.76
C GLU A 47 -0.96 -20.49 3.66
N LYS A 48 -1.43 -19.24 3.76
CA LYS A 48 -2.65 -18.89 4.48
C LYS A 48 -3.85 -19.05 3.57
N ALA A 49 -4.66 -20.07 3.84
CA ALA A 49 -5.90 -20.31 3.14
C ALA A 49 -6.81 -19.06 3.17
N PHE A 50 -7.33 -18.71 2.01
CA PHE A 50 -8.27 -17.62 1.86
C PHE A 50 -9.70 -18.15 2.02
N SER A 51 -10.14 -18.31 3.27
CA SER A 51 -11.45 -18.86 3.61
C SER A 51 -12.19 -17.98 4.60
N VAL A 52 -13.51 -18.13 4.66
CA VAL A 52 -14.35 -17.48 5.68
C VAL A 52 -14.10 -18.17 7.05
N PRO A 53 -14.01 -17.41 8.16
CA PRO A 53 -14.04 -15.95 8.23
C PRO A 53 -12.79 -15.31 7.60
N TYR A 54 -13.00 -14.22 6.84
CA TYR A 54 -11.90 -13.47 6.24
C TYR A 54 -10.98 -12.87 7.31
N PRO A 55 -9.78 -12.37 6.94
CA PRO A 55 -8.94 -11.62 7.86
C PRO A 55 -9.75 -10.52 8.56
N PRO A 56 -9.52 -10.24 9.86
CA PRO A 56 -10.45 -9.45 10.68
C PRO A 56 -10.85 -8.12 10.07
N LEU A 57 -9.90 -7.36 9.52
CA LEU A 57 -10.18 -6.07 8.88
C LEU A 57 -11.03 -6.23 7.62
N ALA A 58 -10.73 -7.22 6.78
CA ALA A 58 -11.49 -7.51 5.57
C ALA A 58 -12.93 -7.94 5.88
N GLN A 59 -13.10 -8.77 6.90
CA GLN A 59 -14.43 -9.17 7.39
C GLN A 59 -15.21 -7.95 7.90
N TYR A 60 -14.57 -7.15 8.75
CA TYR A 60 -15.19 -5.93 9.30
C TYR A 60 -15.62 -4.96 8.21
N VAL A 61 -14.79 -4.72 7.19
CA VAL A 61 -15.13 -3.86 6.04
C VAL A 61 -16.36 -4.37 5.30
N LEU A 62 -16.44 -5.68 5.02
CA LEU A 62 -17.59 -6.26 4.34
C LEU A 62 -18.86 -6.12 5.18
N ASP A 63 -18.77 -6.38 6.49
CA ASP A 63 -19.89 -6.23 7.41
C ASP A 63 -20.38 -4.77 7.44
N ARG A 64 -19.46 -3.79 7.49
CA ARG A 64 -19.79 -2.35 7.43
C ARG A 64 -20.48 -1.96 6.13
N ILE A 65 -19.94 -2.38 4.98
CA ILE A 65 -20.52 -2.07 3.67
C ILE A 65 -21.91 -2.71 3.52
N ALA A 66 -22.07 -3.96 3.98
CA ALA A 66 -23.36 -4.66 3.97
C ALA A 66 -24.41 -3.92 4.81
N LEU A 67 -24.05 -3.48 6.02
CA LEU A 67 -24.95 -2.69 6.89
C LEU A 67 -25.39 -1.39 6.21
N ILE A 68 -24.48 -0.66 5.59
CA ILE A 68 -24.80 0.58 4.87
C ILE A 68 -25.72 0.33 3.68
N GLY A 69 -25.46 -0.75 2.93
CA GLY A 69 -26.33 -1.17 1.83
C GLY A 69 -27.78 -1.37 2.30
N VAL A 70 -27.97 -2.06 3.43
CA VAL A 70 -29.30 -2.29 4.02
C VAL A 70 -29.94 -0.97 4.48
N LEU A 71 -29.18 -0.08 5.13
CA LEU A 71 -29.68 1.20 5.66
C LEU A 71 -30.13 2.17 4.57
N ARG A 72 -29.33 2.32 3.50
CA ARG A 72 -29.64 3.28 2.41
C ARG A 72 -30.76 2.79 1.49
N HIS A 73 -30.98 1.48 1.43
CA HIS A 73 -31.92 0.88 0.49
C HIS A 73 -32.81 -0.19 1.18
N PRO A 74 -33.68 0.23 2.13
CA PRO A 74 -34.51 -0.69 2.93
C PRO A 74 -35.58 -1.45 2.13
N GLY A 75 -35.81 -1.08 0.86
CA GLY A 75 -36.79 -1.70 -0.05
C GLY A 75 -36.27 -2.88 -0.88
N GLY A 76 -35.06 -3.37 -0.59
CA GLY A 76 -34.45 -4.50 -1.29
C GLY A 76 -33.50 -4.05 -2.39
N TYR A 77 -32.21 -4.15 -2.11
CA TYR A 77 -31.21 -4.30 -3.16
C TYR A 77 -31.61 -5.52 -4.00
N HIS A 78 -31.99 -5.31 -5.26
CA HIS A 78 -31.90 -6.40 -6.21
C HIS A 78 -30.41 -6.71 -6.38
N LEU A 79 -29.99 -7.80 -5.74
CA LEU A 79 -28.69 -8.45 -5.90
C LEU A 79 -28.59 -9.08 -7.30
N THR A 80 -28.86 -8.31 -8.35
CA THR A 80 -28.75 -8.78 -9.73
C THR A 80 -27.27 -8.87 -10.09
N PRO A 81 -26.82 -9.97 -10.70
CA PRO A 81 -25.46 -10.06 -11.21
C PRO A 81 -25.30 -9.07 -12.37
N TYR A 82 -24.48 -8.06 -12.15
CA TYR A 82 -23.45 -7.67 -13.10
C TYR A 82 -23.80 -6.84 -14.34
N ARG A 83 -24.98 -6.22 -14.51
CA ARG A 83 -25.15 -5.37 -15.72
C ARG A 83 -25.60 -3.92 -15.61
N ASP A 84 -26.56 -3.52 -14.78
CA ASP A 84 -27.05 -2.12 -14.90
C ASP A 84 -27.51 -1.43 -13.62
N ARG A 85 -27.39 -2.05 -12.44
CA ARG A 85 -27.78 -1.41 -11.18
C ARG A 85 -26.83 -1.77 -10.04
N LEU A 86 -26.31 -0.70 -9.43
CA LEU A 86 -25.56 -0.61 -8.18
C LEU A 86 -25.79 -1.81 -7.25
N SER A 87 -24.74 -2.55 -6.90
CA SER A 87 -24.78 -3.55 -5.82
C SER A 87 -23.58 -3.38 -4.90
N CYS A 88 -23.83 -3.32 -3.59
CA CYS A 88 -22.76 -3.39 -2.58
C CYS A 88 -22.00 -4.71 -2.73
N PRO A 89 -20.67 -4.74 -2.55
CA PRO A 89 -19.90 -5.98 -2.55
C PRO A 89 -20.41 -6.93 -1.47
N ARG A 90 -20.68 -8.19 -1.83
CA ARG A 90 -21.17 -9.24 -0.90
C ARG A 90 -20.06 -10.14 -0.39
N THR A 91 -19.00 -10.24 -1.18
CA THR A 91 -17.83 -11.07 -0.90
C THR A 91 -16.57 -10.24 -1.05
N LEU A 92 -15.46 -10.75 -0.51
CA LEU A 92 -14.17 -10.10 -0.70
C LEU A 92 -13.75 -10.08 -2.17
N ALA A 93 -14.15 -11.09 -2.95
CA ALA A 93 -13.94 -11.09 -4.40
C ALA A 93 -14.70 -9.96 -5.09
N ASP A 94 -15.97 -9.70 -4.71
CA ASP A 94 -16.73 -8.57 -5.23
C ASP A 94 -16.08 -7.23 -4.87
N LEU A 95 -15.58 -7.11 -3.62
CA LEU A 95 -14.90 -5.91 -3.16
C LEU A 95 -13.60 -5.67 -3.95
N MET A 96 -12.78 -6.72 -4.14
CA MET A 96 -11.56 -6.62 -4.95
C MET A 96 -11.86 -6.29 -6.42
N ALA A 97 -12.95 -6.85 -6.96
CA ALA A 97 -13.40 -6.51 -8.31
C ALA A 97 -13.77 -5.04 -8.42
N LEU A 98 -14.51 -4.50 -7.43
CA LEU A 98 -14.85 -3.08 -7.39
C LEU A 98 -13.58 -2.21 -7.34
N CYS A 99 -12.58 -2.59 -6.54
CA CYS A 99 -11.33 -1.86 -6.36
C CYS A 99 -10.49 -1.70 -7.64
N TRP A 100 -10.58 -2.62 -8.60
CA TRP A 100 -9.87 -2.54 -9.88
C TRP A 100 -10.73 -2.08 -11.05
N SER A 101 -12.06 -2.00 -10.90
CA SER A 101 -12.99 -1.74 -12.03
C SER A 101 -13.65 -0.38 -11.96
N SER A 102 -13.71 0.22 -10.77
CA SER A 102 -14.48 1.44 -10.55
C SER A 102 -13.75 2.40 -9.61
N PRO A 103 -13.58 3.68 -10.01
CA PRO A 103 -12.98 4.68 -9.13
C PRO A 103 -13.87 4.91 -7.91
N ILE A 104 -13.28 5.37 -6.81
CA ILE A 104 -13.96 5.47 -5.51
C ILE A 104 -15.16 6.42 -5.56
N ASP A 105 -15.06 7.51 -6.31
CA ASP A 105 -16.13 8.49 -6.54
C ASP A 105 -17.36 7.93 -7.26
N ALA A 106 -17.20 6.84 -8.00
CA ALA A 106 -18.30 6.11 -8.62
C ALA A 106 -18.95 5.06 -7.69
N TRP A 107 -18.48 4.90 -6.46
CA TRP A 107 -18.98 3.86 -5.57
C TRP A 107 -20.35 4.22 -5.01
N PRO A 108 -21.36 3.38 -5.26
CA PRO A 108 -22.74 3.80 -5.05
C PRO A 108 -23.23 3.84 -3.62
N PHE A 109 -22.51 3.15 -2.75
CA PHE A 109 -22.84 3.02 -1.34
C PHE A 109 -22.06 4.00 -0.49
N LEU A 110 -21.24 4.88 -1.07
CA LEU A 110 -20.51 5.95 -0.37
C LEU A 110 -21.22 7.30 -0.50
N ASN A 111 -20.96 8.20 0.45
CA ASN A 111 -21.35 9.61 0.42
C ASN A 111 -20.08 10.41 0.65
N LEU A 112 -19.46 10.83 -0.44
CA LEU A 112 -18.14 11.45 -0.39
C LEU A 112 -18.25 12.96 -0.26
N PRO A 113 -17.32 13.61 0.45
CA PRO A 113 -17.22 15.05 0.45
C PRO A 113 -16.81 15.55 -0.95
N ASP A 114 -17.38 16.67 -1.39
CA ASP A 114 -17.18 17.22 -2.74
C ASP A 114 -15.74 17.73 -3.00
N ASP A 115 -14.94 17.92 -1.96
CA ASP A 115 -13.61 18.55 -2.01
C ASP A 115 -12.43 17.56 -1.99
N GLU A 116 -12.68 16.26 -1.89
CA GLU A 116 -11.61 15.24 -1.82
C GLU A 116 -11.34 14.59 -3.18
N ASP A 117 -10.07 14.59 -3.63
CA ASP A 117 -9.67 13.89 -4.85
C ASP A 117 -9.61 12.37 -4.63
N LEU A 118 -10.74 11.72 -4.93
CA LEU A 118 -10.96 10.28 -4.86
C LEU A 118 -11.24 9.67 -6.24
N THR A 119 -10.81 10.33 -7.31
CA THR A 119 -11.13 9.99 -8.72
C THR A 119 -10.35 8.78 -9.28
N GLY A 120 -9.70 7.98 -8.42
CA GLY A 120 -8.79 6.91 -8.80
C GLY A 120 -9.24 5.50 -8.41
N LEU A 121 -8.59 4.50 -9.04
CA LEU A 121 -8.72 3.09 -8.65
C LEU A 121 -7.83 2.76 -7.45
N LEU A 122 -8.26 1.81 -6.62
CA LEU A 122 -7.44 1.30 -5.51
C LEU A 122 -6.45 0.22 -5.97
N VAL A 123 -6.74 -0.48 -7.06
CA VAL A 123 -5.89 -1.54 -7.61
C VAL A 123 -5.55 -1.24 -9.08
N GLU A 124 -4.28 -1.36 -9.43
CA GLU A 124 -3.80 -1.34 -10.82
C GLU A 124 -3.59 -2.77 -11.34
N LEU A 125 -3.79 -3.00 -12.63
CA LEU A 125 -3.83 -4.35 -13.24
C LEU A 125 -2.58 -4.79 -14.03
N ASP A 126 -1.49 -4.02 -14.01
CA ASP A 126 -0.27 -4.34 -14.79
C ASP A 126 0.99 -3.70 -14.15
N PRO A 127 1.67 -4.40 -13.21
CA PRO A 127 1.24 -5.65 -12.58
C PRO A 127 0.12 -5.40 -11.56
N ILE A 128 -0.54 -6.46 -11.09
CA ILE A 128 -1.58 -6.35 -10.04
C ILE A 128 -0.96 -5.81 -8.75
N ARG A 129 -1.34 -4.59 -8.36
CA ARG A 129 -0.81 -3.93 -7.16
C ARG A 129 -1.79 -2.91 -6.57
N PRO A 130 -1.68 -2.60 -5.26
CA PRO A 130 -2.28 -1.40 -4.69
C PRO A 130 -1.75 -0.14 -5.41
N SER A 131 -2.65 0.79 -5.75
CA SER A 131 -2.29 2.08 -6.34
C SER A 131 -1.67 3.04 -5.31
N GLU A 132 -1.07 4.14 -5.78
CA GLU A 132 -0.58 5.21 -4.88
C GLU A 132 -1.71 5.78 -4.01
N LEU A 133 -2.92 5.93 -4.58
CA LEU A 133 -4.13 6.34 -3.86
C LEU A 133 -4.47 5.36 -2.73
N CYS A 134 -4.43 4.05 -3.01
CA CYS A 134 -4.66 3.02 -2.01
C CYS A 134 -3.65 3.08 -0.86
N LEU A 135 -2.35 3.23 -1.16
CA LEU A 135 -1.32 3.29 -0.14
C LEU A 135 -1.46 4.56 0.72
N ARG A 136 -1.80 5.70 0.11
CA ARG A 136 -2.10 6.95 0.82
C ARG A 136 -3.27 6.76 1.80
N LEU A 137 -4.42 6.31 1.30
CA LEU A 137 -5.63 6.14 2.11
C LEU A 137 -5.43 5.12 3.24
N SER A 138 -4.65 4.05 2.99
CA SER A 138 -4.28 3.08 4.02
C SER A 138 -3.45 3.71 5.15
N LEU A 139 -2.50 4.59 4.83
CA LEU A 139 -1.69 5.29 5.84
C LEU A 139 -2.52 6.27 6.65
N GLU A 140 -3.36 7.07 5.98
CA GLU A 140 -4.28 8.00 6.63
C GLU A 140 -5.25 7.28 7.58
N PHE A 141 -5.76 6.11 7.19
CA PHE A 141 -6.61 5.28 8.03
C PHE A 141 -5.88 4.73 9.27
N THR A 142 -4.63 4.30 9.10
CA THR A 142 -3.82 3.73 10.19
C THR A 142 -3.42 4.82 11.19
N HIS A 143 -3.28 6.07 10.73
CA HIS A 143 -2.84 7.21 11.53
C HIS A 143 -3.77 8.41 11.36
N PRO A 144 -5.02 8.33 11.87
CA PRO A 144 -6.03 9.37 11.67
C PRO A 144 -5.64 10.72 12.29
N ASP A 145 -4.90 10.72 13.40
CA ASP A 145 -4.46 11.93 14.12
C ASP A 145 -3.27 12.64 13.45
N ALA A 146 -2.87 12.19 12.26
CA ALA A 146 -1.67 12.65 11.57
C ALA A 146 -1.95 13.29 10.19
N ALA A 147 -3.16 13.80 9.98
CA ALA A 147 -3.68 14.30 8.70
C ALA A 147 -2.79 15.33 7.97
N ASP A 148 -1.98 16.13 8.68
CA ASP A 148 -1.11 17.16 8.07
C ASP A 148 0.32 16.69 7.77
N ARG A 149 0.61 15.39 7.93
CA ARG A 149 1.96 14.85 7.72
C ARG A 149 2.15 14.44 6.26
N SER A 150 3.37 14.60 5.75
CA SER A 150 3.74 14.02 4.46
C SER A 150 3.60 12.49 4.49
N LEU A 151 3.26 11.88 3.35
CA LEU A 151 3.14 10.41 3.23
C LEU A 151 4.42 9.68 3.65
N GLU A 152 5.58 10.27 3.39
CA GLU A 152 6.88 9.77 3.85
C GLU A 152 6.94 9.68 5.39
N ARG A 153 6.40 10.69 6.08
CA ARG A 153 6.38 10.74 7.55
C ARG A 153 5.34 9.79 8.13
N LEU A 154 4.20 9.60 7.46
CA LEU A 154 3.20 8.60 7.85
C LEU A 154 3.77 7.19 7.71
N ALA A 155 4.45 6.88 6.60
CA ALA A 155 5.01 5.56 6.33
C ALA A 155 6.09 5.11 7.33
N LEU A 156 6.64 6.02 8.13
CA LEU A 156 7.65 5.74 9.15
C LEU A 156 7.21 6.20 10.55
N LEU A 157 5.92 6.44 10.76
CA LEU A 157 5.44 7.03 12.02
C LEU A 157 5.69 6.10 13.20
N ASP A 158 5.40 4.80 13.06
CA ASP A 158 5.60 3.80 14.11
C ASP A 158 7.09 3.57 14.39
N ALA A 159 7.91 3.46 13.34
CA ALA A 159 9.37 3.36 13.48
C ALA A 159 9.95 4.58 14.21
N ARG A 160 9.41 5.77 13.97
CA ARG A 160 9.82 6.99 14.67
C ARG A 160 9.41 6.96 16.14
N ALA A 161 8.20 6.50 16.46
CA ALA A 161 7.73 6.37 17.82
C ALA A 161 8.68 5.48 18.66
N LEU A 162 9.13 4.34 18.11
CA LEU A 162 10.11 3.48 18.78
C LEU A 162 11.43 4.20 19.11
N TYR A 163 11.94 5.04 18.20
CA TYR A 163 13.13 5.85 18.47
C TYR A 163 12.89 6.94 19.52
N GLU A 164 11.70 7.54 19.55
CA GLU A 164 11.31 8.55 20.52
C GLU A 164 11.17 7.93 21.93
N GLU A 165 10.48 6.79 22.04
CA GLU A 165 10.28 6.04 23.28
C GLU A 165 11.58 5.51 23.88
N ALA A 166 12.52 5.09 23.04
CA ALA A 166 13.84 4.63 23.47
C ALA A 166 14.83 5.77 23.78
N GLY A 167 14.42 7.05 23.70
CA GLY A 167 15.28 8.19 24.01
C GLY A 167 16.36 8.47 22.96
N HIS A 168 16.18 8.00 21.73
CA HIS A 168 17.10 8.20 20.61
C HIS A 168 16.51 8.99 19.41
N PRO A 169 15.72 10.07 19.60
CA PRO A 169 15.03 10.75 18.49
C PRO A 169 15.98 11.27 17.38
N GLY A 170 17.20 11.68 17.74
CA GLY A 170 18.23 12.11 16.79
C GLY A 170 18.82 10.98 15.91
N GLY A 171 18.54 9.72 16.24
CA GLY A 171 18.96 8.55 15.47
C GLY A 171 18.07 8.24 14.27
N PHE A 172 16.83 8.73 14.26
CA PHE A 172 15.84 8.41 13.22
C PHE A 172 16.27 8.79 11.78
N PRO A 173 16.95 9.93 11.53
CA PRO A 173 17.48 10.22 10.19
C PRO A 173 18.47 9.15 9.68
N LYS A 174 19.27 8.56 10.58
CA LYS A 174 20.20 7.48 10.22
C LYS A 174 19.47 6.20 9.86
N LEU A 175 18.35 5.90 10.53
CA LEU A 175 17.46 4.80 10.13
C LEU A 175 16.96 4.98 8.70
N ARG A 176 16.47 6.19 8.39
CA ARG A 176 15.96 6.51 7.06
C ARG A 176 17.04 6.37 5.98
N GLU A 177 18.24 6.90 6.21
CA GLU A 177 19.37 6.75 5.29
C GLU A 177 19.73 5.27 5.08
N TRP A 178 19.76 4.50 6.17
CA TRP A 178 20.04 3.07 6.13
C TRP A 178 18.98 2.30 5.33
N LEU A 179 17.70 2.60 5.54
CA LEU A 179 16.57 1.99 4.84
C LEU A 179 16.57 2.30 3.34
N ILE A 180 16.94 3.54 2.97
CA ILE A 180 17.11 3.92 1.57
C ILE A 180 18.26 3.11 0.95
N ALA A 181 19.35 2.86 1.67
CA ALA A 181 20.49 2.12 1.17
C ALA A 181 20.21 0.61 1.03
N HIS A 182 19.39 0.02 1.90
CA HIS A 182 19.19 -1.43 2.01
C HIS A 182 17.72 -1.87 1.84
N PRO A 183 17.07 -1.60 0.69
CA PRO A 183 15.65 -1.90 0.49
C PRO A 183 15.26 -3.39 0.51
N VAL A 184 16.25 -4.27 0.34
CA VAL A 184 16.09 -5.72 0.28
C VAL A 184 17.22 -6.35 1.09
N LEU A 185 16.87 -7.33 1.92
CA LEU A 185 17.78 -8.02 2.84
C LEU A 185 17.50 -9.52 2.83
N SER A 186 18.53 -10.34 2.90
CA SER A 186 18.42 -11.76 3.24
C SER A 186 18.08 -11.96 4.71
N SER A 187 17.62 -13.17 5.06
CA SER A 187 17.42 -13.52 6.48
C SER A 187 18.71 -13.44 7.30
N GLN A 188 19.86 -13.70 6.66
CA GLN A 188 21.17 -13.56 7.30
C GLN A 188 21.50 -12.10 7.58
N GLU A 189 21.25 -11.19 6.62
CA GLU A 189 21.46 -9.75 6.82
C GLU A 189 20.51 -9.18 7.88
N ILE A 190 19.25 -9.65 7.96
CA ILE A 190 18.35 -9.31 9.07
C ILE A 190 18.91 -9.78 10.41
N ALA A 191 19.46 -10.99 10.50
CA ALA A 191 20.06 -11.48 11.74
C ALA A 191 21.25 -10.61 12.19
N PHE A 192 22.08 -10.17 11.24
CA PHE A 192 23.17 -9.23 11.54
C PHE A 192 22.65 -7.84 11.94
N LEU A 193 21.62 -7.34 11.25
CA LEU A 193 21.00 -6.06 11.56
C LEU A 193 20.52 -5.99 13.02
N LYS A 194 19.98 -7.07 13.56
CA LYS A 194 19.54 -7.15 14.97
C LYS A 194 20.68 -6.95 15.98
N LEU A 195 21.93 -7.15 15.57
CA LEU A 195 23.12 -6.90 16.40
C LEU A 195 23.60 -5.45 16.30
N GLU A 196 23.20 -4.73 15.25
CA GLU A 196 23.63 -3.37 14.96
C GLU A 196 22.86 -2.30 15.74
N ARG A 197 23.50 -1.13 15.87
CA ARG A 197 22.88 0.09 16.40
C ARG A 197 22.78 1.16 15.34
N ILE A 198 21.58 1.44 14.87
CA ILE A 198 21.36 2.49 13.88
C ILE A 198 20.98 3.78 14.61
N GLY A 199 21.88 4.76 14.57
CA GLY A 199 21.67 6.03 15.25
C GLY A 199 21.56 5.93 16.77
N GLY A 200 22.18 4.91 17.36
CA GLY A 200 22.19 4.67 18.81
C GLY A 200 21.10 3.72 19.30
N PHE A 201 20.04 3.50 18.51
CA PHE A 201 18.96 2.56 18.81
C PHE A 201 19.34 1.14 18.38
N GLN A 202 19.11 0.16 19.25
CA GLN A 202 19.28 -1.26 18.94
C GLN A 202 18.12 -1.73 18.05
N VAL A 203 18.41 -2.35 16.90
CA VAL A 203 17.34 -2.82 16.03
C VAL A 203 16.62 -4.01 16.67
N THR A 204 15.30 -3.87 16.84
CA THR A 204 14.42 -4.88 17.43
C THR A 204 13.62 -5.64 16.37
N ASP A 205 13.03 -6.77 16.75
CA ASP A 205 12.08 -7.50 15.89
C ASP A 205 10.89 -6.63 15.50
N GLU A 206 10.36 -5.86 16.45
CA GLU A 206 9.26 -4.92 16.22
C GLU A 206 9.60 -3.87 15.15
N LEU A 207 10.80 -3.28 15.20
CA LEU A 207 11.24 -2.35 14.18
C LEU A 207 11.38 -3.03 12.82
N ILE A 208 11.87 -4.28 12.79
CA ILE A 208 12.00 -5.04 11.55
C ILE A 208 10.63 -5.34 10.95
N ASP A 209 9.65 -5.74 11.75
CA ASP A 209 8.29 -6.05 11.32
C ASP A 209 7.55 -4.82 10.76
N ILE A 210 7.87 -3.62 11.27
CA ILE A 210 7.39 -2.35 10.71
C ILE A 210 8.03 -2.07 9.34
N LEU A 211 9.34 -2.31 9.22
CA LEU A 211 10.11 -1.84 8.06
C LEU A 211 10.12 -2.83 6.90
N TYR A 212 10.10 -4.14 7.17
CA TYR A 212 10.34 -5.19 6.20
C TYR A 212 9.26 -6.28 6.26
N LEU A 213 8.94 -6.81 5.09
CA LEU A 213 8.11 -7.98 4.91
C LEU A 213 8.93 -9.08 4.24
N ARG A 214 8.57 -10.34 4.46
CA ARG A 214 9.13 -11.44 3.66
C ARG A 214 8.70 -11.27 2.20
N VAL A 215 9.61 -11.49 1.26
CA VAL A 215 9.29 -11.40 -0.17
C VAL A 215 8.26 -12.48 -0.52
N HIS A 216 7.11 -12.07 -1.04
CA HIS A 216 6.04 -12.96 -1.48
C HIS A 216 6.43 -13.72 -2.77
N GLU A 217 5.93 -14.95 -2.94
CA GLU A 217 6.26 -15.82 -4.10
C GLU A 217 5.92 -15.20 -5.46
N ARG A 218 5.02 -14.20 -5.48
CA ARG A 218 4.71 -13.40 -6.70
C ARG A 218 5.94 -12.74 -7.33
N TYR A 219 7.02 -12.60 -6.58
CA TYR A 219 8.28 -11.99 -7.03
C TYR A 219 9.31 -13.04 -7.50
N PHE A 220 8.97 -14.33 -7.44
CA PHE A 220 9.89 -15.41 -7.79
C PHE A 220 9.75 -15.72 -9.28
N SER A 221 10.88 -15.75 -9.99
CA SER A 221 10.91 -16.23 -11.36
C SER A 221 10.60 -17.71 -11.44
N SER A 222 10.35 -18.18 -12.65
CA SER A 222 10.35 -19.62 -13.00
C SER A 222 11.66 -20.35 -12.68
N ALA A 223 12.76 -19.63 -12.41
CA ALA A 223 14.07 -20.15 -12.04
C ALA A 223 14.39 -19.98 -10.54
N ASP A 224 13.40 -19.67 -9.69
CA ASP A 224 13.58 -19.39 -8.27
C ASP A 224 14.57 -18.24 -7.98
N GLU A 225 14.55 -17.23 -8.84
CA GLU A 225 15.34 -16.01 -8.71
C GLU A 225 14.45 -14.82 -8.32
N ILE A 226 15.05 -13.85 -7.65
CA ILE A 226 14.45 -12.57 -7.28
C ILE A 226 15.37 -11.47 -7.80
N ALA A 227 14.87 -10.69 -8.75
CA ALA A 227 15.61 -9.57 -9.32
C ALA A 227 15.24 -8.25 -8.64
N VAL A 228 16.20 -7.33 -8.52
CA VAL A 228 15.94 -5.94 -8.12
C VAL A 228 16.10 -4.97 -9.28
N CYS A 229 15.39 -3.85 -9.21
CA CYS A 229 15.48 -2.79 -10.21
C CYS A 229 16.83 -2.08 -10.13
N GLY A 230 17.56 -1.99 -11.24
CA GLY A 230 18.80 -1.23 -11.33
C GLY A 230 18.65 0.29 -11.12
N HIS A 231 17.43 0.82 -11.15
CA HIS A 231 17.16 2.24 -10.87
C HIS A 231 16.76 2.50 -9.41
N CYS A 232 15.68 1.87 -8.95
CA CYS A 232 15.15 2.12 -7.60
C CYS A 232 15.60 1.10 -6.56
N GLY A 233 16.31 0.02 -6.93
CA GLY A 233 16.78 -1.02 -5.99
C GLY A 233 15.67 -1.88 -5.38
N LEU A 234 14.43 -1.71 -5.80
CA LEU A 234 13.29 -2.46 -5.27
C LEU A 234 13.06 -3.76 -6.06
N VAL A 235 12.48 -4.76 -5.41
CA VAL A 235 12.16 -6.05 -6.04
C VAL A 235 11.28 -5.89 -7.28
N LEU A 236 11.61 -6.66 -8.32
CA LEU A 236 10.89 -6.71 -9.59
C LEU A 236 9.90 -7.87 -9.59
N VAL A 237 8.78 -7.70 -10.28
CA VAL A 237 7.81 -8.77 -10.53
C VAL A 237 8.13 -9.44 -11.87
N PRO A 238 8.25 -10.77 -11.90
CA PRO A 238 8.30 -11.51 -13.15
C PRO A 238 6.92 -11.52 -13.80
N ILE A 239 6.87 -11.17 -15.08
CA ILE A 239 5.68 -11.17 -15.92
C ILE A 239 5.90 -12.08 -17.12
N ASN A 240 4.93 -12.95 -17.40
CA ASN A 240 4.97 -13.81 -18.57
C ASN A 240 4.71 -12.99 -19.83
N GLY A 241 5.68 -12.95 -20.75
CA GLY A 241 5.53 -12.38 -22.08
C GLY A 241 5.54 -13.44 -23.18
N GLY A 242 5.02 -13.09 -24.36
CA GLY A 242 5.02 -14.00 -25.52
C GLY A 242 6.42 -14.43 -26.01
N SER A 243 7.49 -13.77 -25.55
CA SER A 243 8.88 -14.08 -25.85
C SER A 243 9.66 -14.63 -24.65
N GLY A 244 8.99 -15.02 -23.56
CA GLY A 244 9.60 -15.45 -22.31
C GLY A 244 9.27 -14.55 -21.13
N GLU A 245 9.82 -14.88 -19.96
CA GLU A 245 9.67 -14.12 -18.74
C GLU A 245 10.36 -12.75 -18.88
N ARG A 246 9.68 -11.69 -18.47
CA ARG A 246 10.21 -10.33 -18.39
C ARG A 246 10.04 -9.82 -16.98
N TRP A 247 10.79 -8.80 -16.62
CA TRP A 247 10.69 -8.18 -15.30
C TRP A 247 9.98 -6.84 -15.38
N GLN A 248 9.24 -6.50 -14.33
CA GLN A 248 8.51 -5.25 -14.21
C GLN A 248 8.73 -4.62 -12.84
N CYS A 249 8.92 -3.30 -12.82
CA CYS A 249 9.01 -2.55 -11.57
C CYS A 249 7.59 -2.15 -11.13
N GLU A 250 7.31 -2.27 -9.84
CA GLU A 250 6.00 -1.92 -9.29
C GLU A 250 5.88 -0.49 -8.79
N THR A 251 6.98 0.27 -8.76
CA THR A 251 6.96 1.63 -8.24
C THR A 251 6.33 2.58 -9.25
N THR A 252 5.36 3.40 -8.82
CA THR A 252 4.60 4.30 -9.71
C THR A 252 5.52 5.30 -10.41
N LYS A 253 6.54 5.78 -9.68
CA LYS A 253 7.47 6.82 -10.12
C LYS A 253 8.66 6.28 -10.94
N CYS A 254 8.80 4.97 -11.10
CA CYS A 254 9.95 4.39 -11.80
C CYS A 254 9.80 4.49 -13.32
N ARG A 255 10.71 5.22 -13.98
CA ARG A 255 10.75 5.37 -15.45
C ARG A 255 10.96 4.04 -16.19
N GLY A 256 11.65 3.10 -15.55
CA GLY A 256 11.93 1.76 -16.09
C GLY A 256 10.75 0.81 -16.04
N ARG A 257 9.54 1.24 -15.65
CA ARG A 257 8.41 0.35 -15.32
C ARG A 257 8.19 -0.78 -16.33
N ARG A 258 8.32 -0.52 -17.64
CA ARG A 258 8.14 -1.52 -18.72
C ARG A 258 9.44 -2.05 -19.32
N ASN A 259 10.53 -1.31 -19.19
CA ASN A 259 11.88 -1.65 -19.67
C ASN A 259 12.85 -1.50 -18.51
N VAL A 260 12.75 -2.43 -17.56
CA VAL A 260 13.54 -2.37 -16.33
C VAL A 260 14.99 -2.72 -16.65
N LEU A 261 15.92 -1.91 -16.12
CA LEU A 261 17.28 -2.37 -15.94
C LEU A 261 17.27 -3.38 -14.78
N ILE A 262 17.71 -4.61 -15.04
CA ILE A 262 17.88 -5.63 -14.00
C ILE A 262 19.19 -5.33 -13.27
N GLY A 263 19.09 -5.16 -11.95
CA GLY A 263 20.24 -5.00 -11.06
C GLY A 263 20.68 -6.35 -10.50
N ASP A 264 20.93 -6.40 -9.19
CA ASP A 264 21.27 -7.64 -8.50
C ASP A 264 20.16 -8.69 -8.66
N VAL A 265 20.59 -9.94 -8.86
CA VAL A 265 19.73 -11.12 -8.84
C VAL A 265 20.14 -11.97 -7.63
N ARG A 266 19.14 -12.42 -6.88
CA ARG A 266 19.29 -13.19 -5.63
C ARG A 266 18.47 -14.48 -5.74
N HIS A 267 18.83 -15.50 -4.98
CA HIS A 267 18.13 -16.78 -5.01
C HIS A 267 17.05 -16.86 -3.91
N VAL A 268 15.91 -17.49 -4.19
CA VAL A 268 14.80 -17.62 -3.21
C VAL A 268 15.23 -18.29 -1.90
N ALA A 269 16.20 -19.22 -1.97
CA ALA A 269 16.77 -19.90 -0.81
C ALA A 269 17.42 -18.96 0.23
N GLU A 270 17.75 -17.72 -0.15
CA GLU A 270 18.27 -16.70 0.78
C GLU A 270 17.20 -16.16 1.74
N ASN A 271 15.93 -16.53 1.55
CA ASN A 271 14.79 -16.07 2.35
C ASN A 271 14.78 -14.55 2.50
N LEU A 272 14.60 -13.87 1.37
CA LEU A 272 14.66 -12.41 1.29
C LEU A 272 13.47 -11.75 1.97
N HIS A 273 13.74 -10.54 2.44
CA HIS A 273 12.81 -9.56 2.96
C HIS A 273 12.98 -8.27 2.16
N HIS A 274 11.89 -7.56 1.95
CA HIS A 274 11.88 -6.27 1.25
C HIS A 274 11.10 -5.26 2.06
N ALA A 275 11.45 -3.98 1.90
CA ALA A 275 10.76 -2.92 2.62
C ALA A 275 9.24 -2.98 2.39
N ALA A 276 8.48 -2.65 3.42
CA ALA A 276 7.02 -2.60 3.36
C ALA A 276 6.56 -1.66 2.23
N ARG A 277 5.42 -1.97 1.61
CA ARG A 277 5.01 -1.31 0.35
C ARG A 277 4.88 0.22 0.46
N PRO A 278 4.27 0.82 1.51
CA PRO A 278 4.25 2.27 1.66
C PRO A 278 5.66 2.89 1.78
N ILE A 279 6.58 2.20 2.46
CA ILE A 279 7.98 2.61 2.59
C ILE A 279 8.69 2.59 1.22
N ARG A 280 8.48 1.53 0.43
CA ARG A 280 9.02 1.43 -0.94
C ARG A 280 8.57 2.61 -1.80
N GLU A 281 7.29 2.94 -1.77
CA GLU A 281 6.69 3.96 -2.64
C GLU A 281 7.05 5.39 -2.19
N PHE A 282 6.93 5.68 -0.89
CA PHE A 282 7.01 7.05 -0.37
C PHE A 282 8.36 7.43 0.22
N VAL A 283 9.16 6.47 0.68
CA VAL A 283 10.44 6.73 1.35
C VAL A 283 11.62 6.41 0.43
N ILE A 284 11.65 5.20 -0.15
CA ILE A 284 12.85 4.67 -0.80
C ILE A 284 12.95 5.08 -2.28
N ALA A 285 11.86 4.91 -3.03
CA ALA A 285 11.90 5.04 -4.49
C ALA A 285 12.40 6.41 -4.96
N GLY A 286 11.84 7.50 -4.41
CA GLY A 286 12.18 8.87 -4.83
C GLY A 286 13.68 9.18 -4.73
N PRO A 287 14.31 9.05 -3.55
CA PRO A 287 15.75 9.26 -3.39
C PRO A 287 16.61 8.40 -4.33
N ARG A 288 16.31 7.10 -4.48
CA ARG A 288 17.12 6.21 -5.33
C ARG A 288 16.98 6.51 -6.81
N LEU A 289 15.77 6.84 -7.26
CA LEU A 289 15.54 7.26 -8.65
C LEU A 289 16.36 8.52 -8.98
N ARG A 290 16.35 9.53 -8.11
CA ARG A 290 17.18 10.75 -8.29
C ARG A 290 18.67 10.44 -8.35
N ALA A 291 19.17 9.55 -7.50
CA ALA A 291 20.58 9.12 -7.52
C ALA A 291 20.95 8.40 -8.83
N SER A 292 20.07 7.53 -9.32
CA SER A 292 20.28 6.81 -10.58
C SER A 292 20.35 7.73 -11.80
N GLU A 293 19.58 8.83 -11.79
CA GLU A 293 19.62 9.85 -12.85
C GLU A 293 20.95 10.62 -12.88
N GLY A 294 21.54 10.88 -11.71
CA GLY A 294 22.86 11.51 -11.59
C GLY A 294 23.99 10.62 -12.12
N SER A 295 23.94 9.32 -11.82
CA SER A 295 24.94 8.34 -12.29
C SER A 295 24.90 8.15 -13.82
N ASN A 296 23.70 8.09 -14.41
CA ASN A 296 23.56 7.91 -15.86
C ASN A 296 24.02 9.14 -16.67
N ARG A 297 23.94 10.36 -16.10
CA ARG A 297 24.49 11.59 -16.70
C ARG A 297 26.02 11.64 -16.66
N GLN A 298 26.65 11.01 -15.66
CA GLN A 298 28.11 10.90 -15.58
C GLN A 298 28.67 9.79 -16.48
N ALA A 299 27.90 8.74 -16.76
CA ALA A 299 28.32 7.66 -17.66
C ALA A 299 28.31 8.04 -19.16
N SER A 300 27.65 9.14 -19.54
CA SER A 300 27.63 9.67 -20.90
C SER A 300 28.65 10.79 -21.12
N SER A 301 29.95 10.47 -21.00
CA SER A 301 31.02 11.05 -21.86
C SER A 301 32.34 10.32 -21.59
N PRO A 302 32.72 9.40 -22.50
CA PRO A 302 34.07 9.52 -23.04
C PRO A 302 34.08 9.29 -24.56
N LEU A 303 34.89 10.12 -25.25
CA LEU A 303 35.35 9.98 -26.64
C LEU A 303 34.44 10.56 -27.74
N ARG A 304 34.40 11.90 -27.81
CA ARG A 304 34.68 12.60 -29.06
C ARG A 304 35.76 13.61 -28.75
N ASP A 305 37.00 13.20 -28.99
CA ASP A 305 38.14 14.04 -29.39
C ASP A 305 39.30 13.08 -29.68
N VAL A 306 39.30 12.56 -30.90
CA VAL A 306 40.56 12.19 -31.57
C VAL A 306 40.64 13.17 -32.73
N GLU A 307 41.50 14.15 -32.56
CA GLU A 307 41.87 15.16 -33.54
C GLU A 307 42.45 14.48 -34.81
N CYS A 308 42.11 15.04 -35.97
CA CYS A 308 42.81 14.81 -37.24
C CYS A 308 44.02 15.74 -37.34
#